data_AF-A0A8G1EH10-F1
#
_entry.id   AF-A0A8G1EH10-F1
#
_cell.length_a   1.000
_cell.length_b   1.000
_cell.length_c   1.000
_cell.angle_alpha   90.00
_cell.angle_beta   90.00
_cell.angle_gamma   90.00
#
_symmetry.space_group_name_H-M   'P 1'
#
loop_
_entity.id
_entity.type
_entity.pdbx_description
1 polymer ?
#
loop_
_entity_poly.entity_id
_entity_poly.type
_entity_poly.pdbx_seq_one_letter_code
_entity_poly.pdbx_strand_id
1 'polypeptide(L)'
;MYKKILLAMALCLLCSVPAASAVLLEVTEKGTITALDVENGTMTILPDARYECNYSVTPPCGWAAMNESAEVNGTVPDPAVFSVFEVGDAVEVTSVGGEGGRWIAVGKLTPSEGTWYATDIVGDPATLPAPLLGNYTLTYEAVPDCANCTGSVCPAVEMNVTVLSEGMKVFEDVLKPGENLTYNGRNDNSSVSITFIRGEALSSACPGQPVVAGPQPISVFLVHVNPPIGFEPEETAVPTTTVTTTTVPTSSGGLLVPLAAGLLGCAAAIRRR
;
A
#
# COMPACT_ATOMS: atom_id res chain seq x y z
N MET A 1 13.91 1.15 57.61
CA MET A 1 14.88 1.51 56.56
C MET A 1 14.65 0.78 55.23
N TYR A 2 14.41 -0.53 55.24
CA TYR A 2 14.19 -1.36 54.04
C TYR A 2 13.05 -0.89 53.10
N LYS A 3 11.93 -0.41 53.65
CA LYS A 3 10.75 0.02 52.89
C LYS A 3 11.00 1.25 51.99
N LYS A 4 11.92 2.14 52.39
CA LYS A 4 12.29 3.33 51.59
C LYS A 4 13.27 3.00 50.46
N ILE A 5 14.13 1.99 50.67
CA ILE A 5 15.10 1.51 49.67
C ILE A 5 14.38 0.73 48.56
N LEU A 6 13.39 -0.11 48.91
CA LEU A 6 12.56 -0.82 47.94
C LEU A 6 11.72 0.12 47.07
N LEU A 7 11.17 1.19 47.64
CA LEU A 7 10.42 2.19 46.88
C LEU A 7 11.32 2.97 45.90
N ALA A 8 12.54 3.33 46.34
CA ALA A 8 13.52 4.02 45.51
C ALA A 8 14.07 3.14 44.38
N MET A 9 14.27 1.83 44.62
CA MET A 9 14.66 0.86 43.60
C MET A 9 13.55 0.64 42.57
N ALA A 10 12.30 0.49 43.02
CA ALA A 10 11.15 0.35 42.11
C ALA A 10 10.95 1.60 41.24
N LEU A 11 11.15 2.80 41.81
CA LEU A 11 11.07 4.06 41.08
C LEU A 11 12.22 4.22 40.05
N CYS A 12 13.44 3.78 40.38
CA CYS A 12 14.56 3.78 39.42
C CYS A 12 14.37 2.77 38.27
N LEU A 13 13.74 1.61 38.54
CA LEU A 13 13.40 0.61 37.52
C LEU A 13 12.26 1.09 36.60
N LEU A 14 11.32 1.90 37.10
CA LEU A 14 10.28 2.53 36.28
C LEU A 14 10.81 3.68 35.41
N CYS A 15 11.89 4.36 35.82
CA CYS A 15 12.54 5.42 35.04
C CYS A 15 13.57 4.91 34.00
N SER A 16 13.85 3.61 33.96
CA SER A 16 14.83 2.99 33.04
C SER A 16 14.16 2.15 31.94
N VAL A 17 12.83 2.17 31.85
CA VAL A 17 12.13 1.61 30.69
C VAL A 17 12.40 2.56 29.52
N PRO A 18 13.05 2.11 28.42
CA PRO A 18 13.19 2.93 27.23
C PRO A 18 11.80 3.37 26.78
N ALA A 19 11.67 4.63 26.37
CA ALA A 19 10.41 5.15 25.85
C ALA A 19 9.92 4.20 24.74
N ALA A 20 8.80 3.51 24.98
CA ALA A 20 8.24 2.57 24.03
C ALA A 20 7.88 3.36 22.76
N SER A 21 8.66 3.15 21.69
CA SER A 21 8.35 3.71 20.38
C SER A 21 7.04 3.10 19.90
N ALA A 22 6.00 3.91 19.71
CA ALA A 22 4.71 3.46 19.22
C ALA A 22 4.73 3.44 17.69
N VAL A 23 5.47 2.49 17.13
CA VAL A 23 5.46 2.26 15.68
C VAL A 23 4.09 1.69 15.31
N LEU A 24 3.38 2.35 14.40
CA LEU A 24 2.13 1.85 13.87
C LEU A 24 2.41 0.64 12.98
N LEU A 25 1.62 -0.41 13.11
CA LEU A 25 1.75 -1.61 12.28
C LEU A 25 1.48 -1.26 10.82
N GLU A 26 2.44 -1.60 9.97
CA GLU A 26 2.30 -1.56 8.51
C GLU A 26 1.80 -2.91 8.01
N VAL A 27 0.84 -2.87 7.08
CA VAL A 27 0.35 -4.05 6.37
C VAL A 27 0.50 -3.78 4.88
N THR A 28 1.24 -4.65 4.20
CA THR A 28 1.49 -4.51 2.76
C THR A 28 0.88 -5.67 2.00
N GLU A 29 0.09 -5.34 0.99
CA GLU A 29 -0.67 -6.30 0.20
C GLU A 29 -0.48 -6.05 -1.28
N LYS A 30 -0.50 -7.11 -2.08
CA LYS A 30 -0.46 -7.09 -3.53
C LYS A 30 -1.78 -7.61 -4.06
N GLY A 31 -2.31 -7.01 -5.12
CA GLY A 31 -3.58 -7.40 -5.71
C GLY A 31 -3.93 -6.61 -6.96
N THR A 32 -5.23 -6.60 -7.27
CA THR A 32 -5.78 -5.86 -8.42
C THR A 32 -6.77 -4.81 -7.94
N ILE A 33 -6.74 -3.60 -8.52
CA ILE A 33 -7.74 -2.57 -8.24
C ILE A 33 -9.11 -3.02 -8.75
N THR A 34 -10.11 -3.06 -7.88
CA THR A 34 -11.50 -3.37 -8.24
C THR A 34 -12.41 -2.14 -8.28
N ALA A 35 -12.08 -1.10 -7.52
CA ALA A 35 -12.83 0.16 -7.54
C ALA A 35 -11.97 1.38 -7.19
N LEU A 36 -12.32 2.52 -7.79
CA LEU A 36 -11.80 3.85 -7.49
C LEU A 36 -12.97 4.78 -7.18
N ASP A 37 -12.97 5.38 -6.00
CA ASP A 37 -13.99 6.33 -5.55
C ASP A 37 -13.35 7.69 -5.30
N VAL A 38 -13.41 8.53 -6.34
CA VAL A 38 -12.84 9.88 -6.33
C VAL A 38 -13.57 10.81 -5.35
N GLU A 39 -14.87 10.59 -5.13
CA GLU A 39 -15.68 11.43 -4.24
C GLU A 39 -15.28 11.22 -2.78
N ASN A 40 -15.05 9.96 -2.38
CA ASN A 40 -14.65 9.61 -1.02
C ASN A 40 -13.13 9.55 -0.83
N GLY A 41 -12.33 9.68 -1.89
CA GLY A 41 -10.88 9.58 -1.81
C GLY A 41 -10.42 8.16 -1.44
N THR A 42 -11.14 7.14 -1.88
CA THR A 42 -10.85 5.73 -1.54
C THR A 42 -10.61 4.88 -2.77
N MET A 43 -9.85 3.81 -2.57
CA MET A 43 -9.58 2.79 -3.57
C MET A 43 -9.76 1.41 -2.93
N THR A 44 -10.29 0.48 -3.70
CA THR A 44 -10.52 -0.91 -3.29
C THR A 44 -9.68 -1.84 -4.13
N ILE A 45 -8.99 -2.79 -3.48
CA ILE A 45 -8.23 -3.85 -4.12
C ILE A 45 -8.79 -5.22 -3.75
N LEU A 46 -8.58 -6.19 -4.64
CA LEU A 46 -8.68 -7.61 -4.33
C LEU A 46 -7.26 -8.15 -4.16
N PRO A 47 -6.75 -8.30 -2.91
CA PRO A 47 -5.40 -8.77 -2.65
C PRO A 47 -5.26 -10.27 -2.92
N ASP A 48 -4.16 -10.66 -3.55
CA ASP A 48 -3.79 -12.06 -3.83
C ASP A 48 -2.58 -12.53 -3.00
N ALA A 49 -1.82 -11.59 -2.43
CA ALA A 49 -0.67 -11.86 -1.59
C ALA A 49 -0.47 -10.77 -0.53
N ARG A 50 0.15 -11.15 0.58
CA ARG A 50 0.58 -10.25 1.66
C ARG A 50 2.08 -10.33 1.85
N TYR A 51 2.73 -9.20 2.11
CA TYR A 51 4.14 -9.18 2.44
C TYR A 51 4.32 -9.48 3.92
N GLU A 52 5.06 -10.55 4.23
CA GLU A 52 5.25 -11.01 5.60
C GLU A 52 6.73 -11.28 5.90
N CYS A 53 7.13 -11.06 7.14
CA CYS A 53 8.46 -11.37 7.64
C CYS A 53 8.41 -12.58 8.60
N ASN A 54 9.01 -13.68 8.20
CA ASN A 54 9.36 -14.82 9.04
C ASN A 54 10.88 -14.88 9.25
N TYR A 55 11.33 -14.43 10.43
CA TYR A 55 12.74 -14.42 10.82
C TYR A 55 13.38 -15.81 11.03
N SER A 56 12.62 -16.89 10.80
CA SER A 56 13.14 -18.27 10.83
C SER A 56 13.62 -18.75 9.45
N VAL A 57 13.40 -17.98 8.39
CA VAL A 57 13.78 -18.33 7.00
C VAL A 57 14.71 -17.27 6.38
N THR A 58 15.30 -17.57 5.22
CA THR A 58 16.19 -16.67 4.48
C THR A 58 15.78 -16.66 3.00
N PRO A 59 15.43 -15.50 2.40
CA PRO A 59 15.29 -14.18 3.05
C PRO A 59 14.15 -14.19 4.09
N PRO A 60 14.24 -13.35 5.14
CA PRO A 60 13.27 -13.36 6.22
C PRO A 60 11.92 -12.77 5.80
N CYS A 61 11.84 -12.00 4.72
CA CYS A 61 10.61 -11.36 4.28
C CYS A 61 10.33 -11.69 2.82
N GLY A 62 9.04 -11.80 2.48
CA GLY A 62 8.60 -12.09 1.13
C GLY A 62 7.08 -12.10 0.99
N TRP A 63 6.63 -12.30 -0.25
CA TRP A 63 5.21 -12.41 -0.56
C TRP A 63 4.67 -13.80 -0.20
N ALA A 64 3.61 -13.84 0.59
CA ALA A 64 2.84 -15.04 0.90
C ALA A 64 1.47 -14.95 0.21
N ALA A 65 1.07 -16.02 -0.49
CA ALA A 65 -0.23 -16.08 -1.14
C ALA A 65 -1.38 -16.07 -0.11
N MET A 66 -2.45 -15.35 -0.43
CA MET A 66 -3.66 -15.32 0.38
C MET A 66 -4.66 -16.39 -0.10
N ASN A 67 -5.11 -17.25 0.81
CA ASN A 67 -6.03 -18.34 0.45
C ASN A 67 -7.48 -17.88 0.28
N GLU A 68 -7.85 -16.76 0.91
CA GLU A 68 -9.17 -16.14 0.82
C GLU A 68 -8.97 -14.63 0.60
N SER A 69 -9.22 -14.18 -0.63
CA SER A 69 -9.12 -12.77 -1.02
C SER A 69 -10.46 -12.08 -0.77
N ALA A 70 -10.56 -11.30 0.31
CA ALA A 70 -11.65 -10.35 0.50
C ALA A 70 -11.22 -8.99 -0.04
N GLU A 71 -12.17 -8.19 -0.54
CA GLU A 71 -11.85 -6.83 -0.96
C GLU A 71 -11.40 -5.98 0.23
N VAL A 72 -10.33 -5.23 0.02
CA VAL A 72 -9.75 -4.31 1.02
C VAL A 72 -9.90 -2.89 0.50
N ASN A 73 -10.55 -2.04 1.29
CA ASN A 73 -10.77 -0.63 0.97
C ASN A 73 -9.93 0.28 1.88
N GLY A 74 -9.39 1.35 1.30
CA GLY A 74 -8.63 2.34 2.05
C GLY A 74 -8.66 3.74 1.43
N THR A 75 -8.43 4.75 2.25
CA THR A 75 -8.18 6.13 1.85
C THR A 75 -6.79 6.23 1.23
N VAL A 76 -6.72 6.79 0.02
CA VAL A 76 -5.47 6.90 -0.74
C VAL A 76 -4.52 7.95 -0.12
N PRO A 77 -3.19 7.80 -0.29
CA PRO A 77 -2.23 8.75 0.24
C PRO A 77 -2.33 10.13 -0.41
N ASP A 78 -2.75 10.22 -1.67
CA ASP A 78 -2.93 11.49 -2.38
C ASP A 78 -3.95 11.36 -3.53
N PRO A 79 -4.73 12.42 -3.87
CA PRO A 79 -5.63 12.40 -5.02
C PRO A 79 -4.97 12.07 -6.36
N ALA A 80 -3.64 12.24 -6.49
CA ALA A 80 -2.90 11.81 -7.67
C ALA A 80 -3.14 10.33 -8.04
N VAL A 81 -3.51 9.47 -7.08
CA VAL A 81 -3.88 8.07 -7.36
C VAL A 81 -4.95 7.97 -8.45
N PHE A 82 -5.96 8.84 -8.45
CA PHE A 82 -7.06 8.78 -9.42
C PHE A 82 -6.69 9.22 -10.84
N SER A 83 -5.49 9.77 -11.03
CA SER A 83 -4.95 10.11 -12.35
C SER A 83 -3.88 9.14 -12.85
N VAL A 84 -3.31 8.35 -11.94
CA VAL A 84 -2.18 7.45 -12.22
C VAL A 84 -2.66 6.01 -12.38
N PHE A 85 -3.71 5.62 -11.65
CA PHE A 85 -4.18 4.25 -11.56
C PHE A 85 -5.56 4.07 -12.19
N GLU A 86 -5.81 2.87 -12.70
CA GLU A 86 -7.07 2.45 -13.30
C GLU A 86 -7.57 1.13 -12.69
N VAL A 87 -8.88 0.89 -12.78
CA VAL A 87 -9.47 -0.40 -12.38
C VAL A 87 -8.88 -1.51 -13.27
N GLY A 88 -8.40 -2.59 -12.64
CA GLY A 88 -7.70 -3.68 -13.31
C GLY A 88 -6.18 -3.61 -13.22
N ASP A 89 -5.59 -2.49 -12.79
CA ASP A 89 -4.15 -2.41 -12.55
C ASP A 89 -3.73 -3.38 -11.43
N ALA A 90 -2.61 -4.07 -11.64
CA ALA A 90 -1.91 -4.79 -10.59
C ALA A 90 -1.18 -3.77 -9.70
N VAL A 91 -1.36 -3.87 -8.39
CA VAL A 91 -0.80 -2.93 -7.43
C VAL A 91 -0.29 -3.63 -6.19
N GLU A 92 0.63 -2.95 -5.50
CA GLU A 92 0.88 -3.14 -4.08
C GLU A 92 0.42 -1.91 -3.31
N VAL A 93 -0.05 -2.11 -2.09
CA VAL A 93 -0.46 -1.04 -1.18
C VAL A 93 0.12 -1.30 0.19
N THR A 94 0.53 -0.23 0.87
CA THR A 94 0.89 -0.30 2.29
C THR A 94 -0.06 0.57 3.10
N SER A 95 -0.68 -0.02 4.11
CA SER A 95 -1.54 0.65 5.09
C SER A 95 -0.88 0.75 6.45
N VAL A 96 -1.32 1.72 7.26
CA VAL A 96 -0.85 1.90 8.65
C VAL A 96 -2.00 1.82 9.63
N GLY A 97 -1.79 1.12 10.74
CA GLY A 97 -2.78 0.93 11.80
C GLY A 97 -3.74 -0.25 11.57
N GLY A 98 -3.48 -1.08 10.56
CA GLY A 98 -4.28 -2.26 10.22
C GLY A 98 -4.44 -2.43 8.71
N GLU A 99 -5.05 -3.54 8.30
CA GLU A 99 -5.41 -3.82 6.91
C GLU A 99 -6.45 -2.80 6.40
N GLY A 100 -6.23 -2.25 5.20
CA GLY A 100 -7.08 -1.19 4.66
C GLY A 100 -7.01 0.13 5.43
N GLY A 101 -8.11 0.86 5.46
CA GLY A 101 -8.24 2.07 6.28
C GLY A 101 -7.46 3.26 5.73
N ARG A 102 -6.21 3.48 6.18
CA ARG A 102 -5.35 4.56 5.70
C ARG A 102 -4.15 4.00 4.97
N TRP A 103 -4.08 4.22 3.67
CA TRP A 103 -2.93 3.84 2.86
C TRP A 103 -1.89 4.95 2.86
N ILE A 104 -0.62 4.54 2.98
CA ILE A 104 0.53 5.45 2.97
C ILE A 104 1.32 5.34 1.67
N ALA A 105 1.14 4.26 0.91
CA ALA A 105 1.75 4.06 -0.40
C ALA A 105 0.90 3.14 -1.27
N VAL A 106 0.88 3.44 -2.57
CA VAL A 106 0.31 2.61 -3.63
C VAL A 106 1.33 2.56 -4.76
N GLY A 107 1.73 1.36 -5.19
CA GLY A 107 2.66 1.12 -6.29
C GLY A 107 1.98 0.38 -7.43
N LYS A 108 2.07 0.88 -8.67
CA LYS A 108 1.62 0.17 -9.88
C LYS A 108 2.67 -0.84 -10.28
N LEU A 109 2.24 -2.10 -10.39
CA LEU A 109 3.14 -3.22 -10.61
C LEU A 109 3.09 -3.70 -12.06
N THR A 110 4.28 -3.95 -12.61
CA THR A 110 4.46 -4.61 -13.90
C THR A 110 5.38 -5.82 -13.70
N PRO A 111 4.98 -7.02 -14.16
CA PRO A 111 5.80 -8.21 -14.03
C PRO A 111 6.86 -8.27 -15.13
N SER A 112 8.04 -8.76 -14.78
CA SER A 112 9.14 -9.03 -15.71
C SER A 112 10.09 -10.05 -15.11
N GLU A 113 10.44 -11.08 -15.90
CA GLU A 113 11.35 -12.16 -15.50
C GLU A 113 10.96 -12.81 -14.15
N GLY A 114 9.65 -13.04 -13.96
CA GLY A 114 9.11 -13.62 -12.72
C GLY A 114 9.19 -12.73 -11.47
N THR A 115 9.51 -11.43 -11.64
CA THR A 115 9.56 -10.43 -10.56
C THR A 115 8.60 -9.29 -10.85
N TRP A 116 8.02 -8.70 -9.79
CA TRP A 116 7.18 -7.50 -9.92
C TRP A 116 8.01 -6.25 -9.71
N TYR A 117 7.82 -5.25 -10.58
CA TYR A 117 8.48 -3.96 -10.51
C TYR A 117 7.45 -2.84 -10.43
N ALA A 118 7.74 -1.83 -9.61
CA ALA A 118 6.93 -0.62 -9.54
C ALA A 118 7.27 0.32 -10.71
N THR A 119 6.27 0.73 -11.49
CA THR A 119 6.41 1.77 -12.54
C THR A 119 5.94 3.12 -12.04
N ASP A 120 4.95 3.13 -11.15
CA ASP A 120 4.36 4.33 -10.59
C ASP A 120 4.17 4.15 -9.10
N ILE A 121 4.47 5.17 -8.30
CA ILE A 121 4.21 5.17 -6.87
C ILE A 121 3.53 6.46 -6.50
N VAL A 122 2.45 6.38 -5.71
CA VAL A 122 1.87 7.51 -5.00
C VAL A 122 1.89 7.21 -3.50
N GLY A 123 2.58 8.04 -2.73
CA GLY A 123 2.79 7.82 -1.29
C GLY A 123 4.26 7.59 -0.95
N ASP A 124 4.53 6.81 0.11
CA ASP A 124 5.85 6.59 0.70
C ASP A 124 6.60 5.41 0.05
N PRO A 125 7.58 5.65 -0.83
CA PRO A 125 8.24 4.58 -1.58
C PRO A 125 9.05 3.62 -0.70
N ALA A 126 9.53 4.06 0.47
CA ALA A 126 10.31 3.21 1.38
C ALA A 126 9.46 2.10 2.03
N THR A 127 8.14 2.21 1.95
CA THR A 127 7.20 1.23 2.54
C THR A 127 6.69 0.19 1.54
N LEU A 128 7.16 0.26 0.28
CA LEU A 128 6.79 -0.64 -0.79
C LEU A 128 7.92 -1.65 -1.07
N PRO A 129 7.65 -2.97 -1.00
CA PRO A 129 8.65 -4.00 -1.28
C PRO A 129 9.10 -4.09 -2.73
N ALA A 130 8.26 -3.77 -3.72
CA ALA A 130 8.66 -3.92 -5.12
C ALA A 130 9.72 -2.87 -5.50
N PRO A 131 10.83 -3.29 -6.14
CA PRO A 131 11.81 -2.34 -6.64
C PRO A 131 11.23 -1.52 -7.80
N LEU A 132 11.74 -0.31 -8.01
CA LEU A 132 11.41 0.46 -9.20
C LEU A 132 11.94 -0.23 -10.46
N LEU A 133 11.15 -0.17 -11.53
CA LEU A 133 11.53 -0.73 -12.82
C LEU A 133 12.85 -0.12 -13.33
N GLY A 134 13.66 -0.90 -14.04
CA GLY A 134 14.93 -0.42 -14.59
C GLY A 134 16.06 -0.29 -13.57
N ASN A 135 15.96 -0.92 -12.40
CA ASN A 135 16.97 -0.86 -11.34
C ASN A 135 17.24 0.56 -10.84
N TYR A 136 16.21 1.41 -10.86
CA TYR A 136 16.24 2.66 -10.14
C TYR A 136 16.06 2.41 -8.64
N THR A 137 16.69 3.24 -7.82
CA THR A 137 16.44 3.26 -6.38
C THR A 137 16.32 4.70 -5.93
N LEU A 138 15.29 4.95 -5.14
CA LEU A 138 15.03 6.24 -4.53
C LEU A 138 15.34 6.16 -3.04
N THR A 139 16.24 7.01 -2.57
CA THR A 139 16.49 7.21 -1.14
C THR A 139 16.28 8.67 -0.80
N TYR A 140 15.75 8.96 0.38
CA TYR A 140 15.48 10.32 0.79
C TYR A 140 15.63 10.53 2.29
N GLU A 141 15.92 11.77 2.67
CA GLU A 141 15.97 12.22 4.06
C GLU A 141 15.19 13.53 4.20
N ALA A 142 14.22 13.53 5.13
CA ALA A 142 13.33 14.66 5.35
C ALA A 142 13.95 15.67 6.32
N VAL A 143 13.88 16.96 5.98
CA VAL A 143 14.33 18.05 6.86
C VAL A 143 13.13 18.58 7.64
N PRO A 144 13.13 18.51 8.99
CA PRO A 144 11.98 18.93 9.80
C PRO A 144 11.79 20.46 9.83
N ASP A 145 10.53 20.90 9.86
CA ASP A 145 10.15 22.24 10.27
C ASP A 145 10.23 22.37 11.80
N CYS A 146 11.41 22.70 12.30
CA CYS A 146 11.62 22.85 13.74
C CYS A 146 10.88 24.03 14.37
N ALA A 147 10.41 25.00 13.58
CA ALA A 147 9.63 26.12 14.11
C ALA A 147 8.18 25.72 14.39
N ASN A 148 7.64 24.77 13.63
CA ASN A 148 6.25 24.30 13.72
C ASN A 148 6.12 22.85 14.22
N CYS A 149 7.19 22.28 14.79
CA CYS A 149 7.18 20.89 15.21
C CYS A 149 6.41 20.66 16.51
N THR A 150 5.51 19.68 16.50
CA THR A 150 4.76 19.25 17.70
C THR A 150 4.68 17.73 17.73
N GLY A 151 5.06 17.10 18.84
CA GLY A 151 5.00 15.65 19.01
C GLY A 151 6.27 14.90 18.56
N SER A 152 6.11 13.67 18.07
CA SER A 152 7.22 12.81 17.63
C SER A 152 7.64 13.04 16.19
N VAL A 153 6.78 13.65 15.38
CA VAL A 153 7.00 13.95 13.97
C VAL A 153 6.74 15.43 13.70
N CYS A 154 7.54 16.02 12.83
CA CYS A 154 7.37 17.39 12.34
C CYS A 154 6.97 17.35 10.86
N PRO A 155 6.24 18.34 10.34
CA PRO A 155 6.16 18.57 8.90
C PRO A 155 7.57 18.70 8.31
N ALA A 156 7.81 18.13 7.14
CA ALA A 156 9.06 18.32 6.41
C ALA A 156 8.99 19.59 5.55
N VAL A 157 10.02 20.45 5.62
CA VAL A 157 10.11 21.67 4.79
C VAL A 157 10.68 21.37 3.41
N GLU A 158 11.55 20.37 3.33
CA GLU A 158 12.21 19.90 2.12
C GLU A 158 12.67 18.45 2.31
N MET A 159 13.07 17.84 1.20
CA MET A 159 13.48 16.45 1.11
C MET A 159 14.80 16.35 0.35
N ASN A 160 15.82 15.81 1.00
CA ASN A 160 17.08 15.49 0.34
C ASN A 160 16.92 14.17 -0.39
N VAL A 161 16.80 14.22 -1.73
CA VAL A 161 16.51 13.07 -2.57
C VAL A 161 17.78 12.62 -3.29
N THR A 162 18.04 11.32 -3.28
CA THR A 162 19.10 10.68 -4.08
C THR A 162 18.50 9.59 -4.95
N VAL A 163 18.86 9.62 -6.23
CA VAL A 163 18.50 8.59 -7.21
C VAL A 163 19.73 7.77 -7.54
N LEU A 164 19.59 6.46 -7.41
CA LEU A 164 20.57 5.48 -7.88
C LEU A 164 20.04 4.79 -9.14
N SER A 165 20.95 4.47 -10.06
CA SER A 165 20.70 3.61 -11.20
C SER A 165 21.73 2.50 -11.16
N GLU A 166 21.29 1.25 -11.14
CA GLU A 166 22.18 0.08 -11.07
C GLU A 166 23.15 0.15 -9.86
N GLY A 167 22.65 0.69 -8.73
CA GLY A 167 23.42 0.87 -7.49
C GLY A 167 24.39 2.07 -7.49
N MET A 168 24.50 2.82 -8.59
CA MET A 168 25.35 4.01 -8.68
C MET A 168 24.52 5.27 -8.47
N LYS A 169 24.99 6.20 -7.61
CA LYS A 169 24.37 7.51 -7.47
C LYS A 169 24.48 8.29 -8.79
N VAL A 170 23.34 8.59 -9.39
CA VAL A 170 23.25 9.31 -10.66
C VAL A 170 22.71 10.73 -10.49
N PHE A 171 21.97 10.98 -9.40
CA PHE A 171 21.42 12.30 -9.11
C PHE A 171 21.22 12.50 -7.59
N GLU A 172 21.36 13.75 -7.14
CA GLU A 172 21.12 14.17 -5.76
C GLU A 172 20.62 15.62 -5.79
N ASP A 173 19.49 15.89 -5.14
CA ASP A 173 18.89 17.23 -5.09
C ASP A 173 18.04 17.42 -3.82
N VAL A 174 17.64 18.67 -3.59
CA VAL A 174 16.71 19.06 -2.54
C VAL A 174 15.38 19.40 -3.18
N LEU A 175 14.31 18.69 -2.79
CA LEU A 175 12.96 18.96 -3.26
C LEU A 175 12.11 19.60 -2.16
N LYS A 176 11.49 20.74 -2.45
CA LYS A 176 10.41 21.32 -1.66
C LYS A 176 9.05 20.77 -2.09
N PRO A 177 8.00 20.89 -1.27
CA PRO A 177 6.66 20.47 -1.64
C PRO A 177 6.22 21.05 -3.00
N GLY A 178 5.83 20.17 -3.92
CA GLY A 178 5.42 20.47 -5.29
C GLY A 178 6.57 20.51 -6.31
N GLU A 179 7.83 20.45 -5.88
CA GLU A 179 8.97 20.37 -6.79
C GLU A 179 9.14 18.96 -7.35
N ASN A 180 9.63 18.90 -8.59
CA ASN A 180 9.89 17.65 -9.28
C ASN A 180 11.35 17.58 -9.74
N LEU A 181 11.80 16.34 -9.86
CA LEU A 181 13.07 15.94 -10.41
C LEU A 181 12.82 14.94 -11.53
N THR A 182 13.60 15.00 -12.60
CA THR A 182 13.62 13.94 -13.63
C THR A 182 15.04 13.57 -14.00
N TYR A 183 15.34 12.27 -13.98
CA TYR A 183 16.59 11.70 -14.48
C TYR A 183 16.33 10.85 -15.70
N ASN A 184 17.02 11.16 -16.81
CA ASN A 184 16.93 10.47 -18.10
C ASN A 184 18.32 10.24 -18.74
N GLY A 185 19.35 10.03 -17.91
CA GLY A 185 20.75 9.92 -18.35
C GLY A 185 21.14 8.57 -18.97
N ARG A 186 20.22 7.62 -19.12
CA ARG A 186 20.51 6.28 -19.66
C ARG A 186 20.34 6.23 -21.17
N ASN A 187 21.17 5.42 -21.83
CA ASN A 187 21.13 5.23 -23.29
C ASN A 187 20.01 4.29 -23.78
N ASP A 188 19.15 3.81 -22.88
CA ASP A 188 17.99 2.96 -23.16
C ASP A 188 16.67 3.76 -23.17
N ASN A 189 16.75 5.09 -23.08
CA ASN A 189 15.63 6.03 -23.03
C ASN A 189 14.66 5.81 -21.85
N SER A 190 15.08 5.03 -20.84
CA SER A 190 14.38 4.99 -19.56
C SER A 190 14.59 6.30 -18.80
N SER A 191 13.61 6.64 -17.98
CA SER A 191 13.69 7.81 -17.12
C SER A 191 12.90 7.60 -15.84
N VAL A 192 13.30 8.29 -14.78
CA VAL A 192 12.53 8.35 -13.53
C VAL A 192 12.22 9.81 -13.22
N SER A 193 10.95 10.08 -12.92
CA SER A 193 10.45 11.37 -12.44
C SER A 193 9.95 11.21 -11.01
N ILE A 194 10.32 12.16 -10.14
CA ILE A 194 10.01 12.14 -8.71
C ILE A 194 9.47 13.52 -8.36
N THR A 195 8.26 13.58 -7.83
CA THR A 195 7.67 14.81 -7.29
C THR A 195 7.47 14.64 -5.80
N PHE A 196 8.02 15.54 -4.99
CA PHE A 196 7.76 15.55 -3.56
C PHE A 196 6.46 16.30 -3.28
N ILE A 197 5.45 15.65 -2.72
CA ILE A 197 4.15 16.29 -2.48
C ILE A 197 4.12 16.90 -1.08
N ARG A 198 4.43 16.09 -0.05
CA ARG A 198 4.51 16.48 1.36
C ARG A 198 5.18 15.38 2.15
N GLY A 199 5.63 15.66 3.37
CA GLY A 199 6.14 14.60 4.23
C GLY A 199 6.33 15.03 5.67
N GLU A 200 6.82 14.09 6.45
CA GLU A 200 7.11 14.25 7.86
C GLU A 200 8.58 13.87 8.14
N ALA A 201 9.14 14.43 9.19
CA ALA A 201 10.48 14.12 9.67
C ALA A 201 10.43 13.87 11.19
N LEU A 202 11.40 13.14 11.73
CA LEU A 202 11.48 12.91 13.16
C LEU A 202 11.77 14.20 13.92
N SER A 203 11.04 14.45 15.02
CA SER A 203 11.28 15.64 15.85
C SER A 203 12.64 15.63 16.55
N SER A 204 13.24 14.46 16.72
CA SER A 204 14.60 14.31 17.25
C SER A 204 15.69 14.89 16.34
N ALA A 205 15.39 15.15 15.06
CA ALA A 205 16.32 15.83 14.16
C ALA A 205 16.37 17.36 14.43
N CYS A 206 15.45 17.91 15.22
CA CYS A 206 15.47 19.31 15.61
C CYS A 206 16.44 19.60 16.77
N PRO A 207 17.26 20.66 16.68
CA PRO A 207 18.19 21.02 17.76
C PRO A 207 17.48 21.26 19.09
N GLY A 208 17.94 20.55 20.13
CA GLY A 208 17.44 20.73 21.51
C GLY A 208 16.07 20.11 21.80
N GLN A 209 15.45 19.40 20.85
CA GLN A 209 14.22 18.66 21.10
C GLN A 209 14.51 17.31 21.78
N PRO A 210 13.75 16.91 22.80
CA PRO A 210 13.85 15.58 23.37
C PRO A 210 13.35 14.54 22.37
N VAL A 211 13.85 13.31 22.45
CA VAL A 211 13.29 12.18 21.71
C VAL A 211 11.90 11.88 22.26
N VAL A 212 10.88 12.11 21.45
CA VAL A 212 9.48 11.80 21.79
C VAL A 212 9.09 10.52 21.07
N ALA A 213 8.68 9.52 21.84
CA ALA A 213 8.10 8.30 21.27
C ALA A 213 6.75 8.62 20.61
N GLY A 214 6.51 8.05 19.43
CA GLY A 214 5.25 8.21 18.71
C GLY A 214 5.30 7.56 17.33
N PRO A 215 4.34 7.89 16.45
CA PRO A 215 4.28 7.34 15.11
C PRO A 215 5.55 7.58 14.29
N GLN A 216 5.80 6.69 13.34
CA GLN A 216 6.84 6.86 12.32
C GLN A 216 6.46 8.00 11.35
N PRO A 217 7.44 8.77 10.83
CA PRO A 217 7.18 9.79 9.82
C PRO A 217 6.78 9.14 8.50
N ILE A 218 5.83 9.74 7.79
CA ILE A 218 5.39 9.29 6.46
C ILE A 218 5.62 10.41 5.44
N SER A 219 6.13 10.06 4.26
CA SER A 219 6.32 10.98 3.14
C SER A 219 5.49 10.56 1.94
N VAL A 220 5.02 11.55 1.17
CA VAL A 220 4.20 11.35 -0.02
C VAL A 220 4.93 11.88 -1.22
N PHE A 221 5.24 10.98 -2.15
CA PHE A 221 5.82 11.27 -3.45
C PHE A 221 4.86 10.84 -4.56
N LEU A 222 5.04 11.42 -5.74
CA LEU A 222 4.63 10.84 -7.00
C LEU A 222 5.90 10.43 -7.74
N VAL A 223 6.10 9.12 -7.92
CA VAL A 223 7.21 8.55 -8.69
C VAL A 223 6.64 7.95 -9.96
N HIS A 224 7.29 8.23 -11.09
CA HIS A 224 6.95 7.64 -12.39
C HIS A 224 8.22 7.18 -13.09
N VAL A 225 8.23 5.94 -13.56
CA VAL A 225 9.31 5.33 -14.33
C VAL A 225 8.82 5.09 -15.75
N ASN A 226 9.49 5.72 -16.71
CA ASN A 226 9.37 5.35 -18.10
C ASN A 226 10.27 4.12 -18.36
N PRO A 227 9.71 2.98 -18.81
CA PRO A 227 10.48 1.76 -19.05
C PRO A 227 11.60 1.95 -20.08
N PRO A 228 12.66 1.12 -20.04
CA PRO A 228 13.65 1.09 -21.10
C PRO A 228 13.03 0.58 -22.41
N ILE A 229 13.57 1.03 -23.55
CA ILE A 229 13.13 0.56 -24.87
C ILE A 229 13.30 -0.96 -24.96
N GLY A 230 12.26 -1.65 -25.42
CA GLY A 230 12.26 -3.11 -25.56
C GLY A 230 11.87 -3.86 -24.28
N PHE A 231 11.47 -3.14 -23.23
CA PHE A 231 10.79 -3.75 -22.10
C PHE A 231 9.43 -4.30 -22.55
N GLU A 232 9.26 -5.61 -22.48
CA GLU A 232 7.97 -6.28 -22.68
C GLU A 232 7.47 -6.77 -21.30
N PRO A 233 6.34 -6.23 -20.80
CA PRO A 233 5.68 -6.78 -19.64
C PRO A 233 5.37 -8.26 -19.85
N GLU A 234 5.57 -9.09 -18.83
CA GLU A 234 4.96 -10.41 -18.85
C GLU A 234 3.43 -10.22 -18.79
N GLU A 235 2.69 -10.87 -19.69
CA GLU A 235 1.24 -10.79 -19.64
C GLU A 235 0.77 -11.56 -18.41
N THR A 236 0.22 -10.86 -17.41
CA THR A 236 -0.40 -11.49 -16.25
C THR A 236 -1.55 -12.35 -16.77
N ALA A 237 -1.38 -13.67 -16.75
CA ALA A 237 -2.39 -14.59 -17.26
C ALA A 237 -3.71 -14.37 -16.50
N VAL A 238 -4.68 -13.73 -17.17
CA VAL A 238 -6.04 -13.62 -16.65
C VAL A 238 -6.56 -15.05 -16.51
N PRO A 239 -7.03 -15.48 -15.32
CA PRO A 239 -7.65 -16.79 -15.21
C PRO A 239 -8.84 -16.83 -16.16
N THR A 240 -8.73 -17.63 -17.23
CA THR A 240 -9.82 -17.84 -18.16
C THR A 240 -10.92 -18.60 -17.44
N THR A 241 -11.95 -17.89 -17.00
CA THR A 241 -13.19 -18.51 -16.52
C THR A 241 -13.77 -19.30 -17.68
N THR A 242 -13.55 -20.61 -17.69
CA THR A 242 -14.19 -21.52 -18.64
C THR A 242 -15.68 -21.54 -18.27
N VAL A 243 -16.47 -20.72 -18.96
CA VAL A 243 -17.94 -20.80 -18.88
C VAL A 243 -18.33 -22.11 -19.55
N THR A 244 -18.50 -23.15 -18.74
CA THR A 244 -19.17 -24.38 -19.17
C THR A 244 -20.62 -24.03 -19.45
N THR A 245 -20.94 -23.67 -20.69
CA THR A 245 -22.31 -23.59 -21.19
C THR A 245 -22.88 -25.00 -21.22
N THR A 246 -23.54 -25.39 -20.13
CA THR A 246 -24.41 -26.57 -20.12
C THR A 246 -25.55 -26.31 -21.09
N THR A 247 -25.44 -26.81 -22.31
CA THR A 247 -26.53 -26.82 -23.29
C THR A 247 -27.66 -27.68 -22.73
N VAL A 248 -28.73 -27.05 -22.27
CA VAL A 248 -30.00 -27.73 -21.98
C VAL A 248 -30.58 -28.23 -23.31
N PRO A 249 -30.77 -29.54 -23.51
CA PRO A 249 -31.37 -30.04 -24.74
C PRO A 249 -32.85 -29.64 -24.79
N THR A 250 -33.22 -28.88 -25.82
CA THR A 250 -34.61 -28.57 -26.16
C THR A 250 -35.27 -29.83 -26.72
N SER A 251 -36.10 -30.52 -25.92
CA SER A 251 -37.00 -31.55 -26.43
C SER A 251 -38.32 -30.90 -26.88
N SER A 252 -38.50 -30.80 -28.19
CA SER A 252 -39.79 -30.56 -28.82
C SER A 252 -40.64 -31.84 -28.77
N GLY A 253 -41.85 -31.77 -28.24
CA GLY A 253 -42.86 -32.80 -28.51
C GLY A 253 -44.01 -32.89 -27.50
N GLY A 254 -45.22 -32.57 -27.98
CA GLY A 254 -46.43 -33.28 -27.56
C GLY A 254 -47.37 -32.54 -26.60
N LEU A 255 -48.42 -31.94 -27.17
CA LEU A 255 -49.71 -31.78 -26.49
C LEU A 255 -50.12 -33.10 -25.81
N LEU A 256 -50.61 -33.03 -24.57
CA LEU A 256 -51.81 -33.74 -24.08
C LEU A 256 -52.21 -33.17 -22.70
N VAL A 257 -53.40 -32.58 -22.66
CA VAL A 257 -54.24 -32.28 -21.48
C VAL A 257 -55.37 -33.34 -21.51
N PRO A 258 -56.14 -33.68 -20.44
CA PRO A 258 -56.15 -33.27 -19.01
C PRO A 258 -56.17 -34.47 -18.02
N LEU A 259 -56.10 -34.21 -16.70
CA LEU A 259 -57.11 -34.71 -15.75
C LEU A 259 -57.04 -33.99 -14.39
N ALA A 260 -58.24 -33.71 -13.85
CA ALA A 260 -58.50 -32.93 -12.66
C ALA A 260 -58.55 -33.78 -11.38
N ALA A 261 -58.11 -33.21 -10.26
CA ALA A 261 -58.54 -33.39 -8.86
C ALA A 261 -57.50 -32.59 -8.01
N GLY A 262 -57.81 -31.67 -7.11
CA GLY A 262 -58.88 -31.60 -6.12
C GLY A 262 -58.22 -31.51 -4.73
N LEU A 263 -58.73 -30.61 -3.87
CA LEU A 263 -58.43 -30.35 -2.44
C LEU A 263 -57.47 -29.16 -2.18
N LEU A 264 -58.00 -27.98 -1.81
CA LEU A 264 -58.46 -27.54 -0.47
C LEU A 264 -57.34 -27.42 0.58
N GLY A 265 -57.13 -26.18 1.05
CA GLY A 265 -56.30 -25.90 2.22
C GLY A 265 -56.12 -24.41 2.50
N CYS A 266 -57.21 -23.65 2.65
CA CYS A 266 -57.16 -22.32 3.25
C CYS A 266 -56.99 -22.45 4.77
N ALA A 267 -55.99 -21.79 5.35
CA ALA A 267 -56.04 -21.34 6.74
C ALA A 267 -55.21 -20.06 6.90
N ALA A 268 -55.90 -18.93 6.88
CA ALA A 268 -55.45 -17.67 7.46
C ALA A 268 -56.13 -17.51 8.83
N ALA A 269 -55.34 -17.31 9.89
CA ALA A 269 -55.74 -16.70 11.16
C ALA A 269 -54.44 -16.28 11.89
N ILE A 270 -54.07 -15.00 11.92
CA ILE A 270 -54.56 -13.92 12.81
C ILE A 270 -54.09 -14.06 14.27
N ARG A 271 -53.33 -13.04 14.71
CA ARG A 271 -53.35 -12.27 15.99
C ARG A 271 -51.95 -12.12 16.60
N ARG A 272 -51.57 -11.00 17.22
CA ARG A 272 -52.05 -9.60 17.34
C ARG A 272 -51.04 -8.96 18.32
N ARG A 273 -50.77 -7.67 18.09
CA ARG A 273 -50.40 -6.62 19.07
C ARG A 273 -49.15 -6.85 19.92
#